data_AF-A0ABD1BNL7-F1
#
_entry.id   AF-A0ABD1BNL7-F1
#
_cell.length_a   1.000
_cell.length_b   1.000
_cell.length_c   1.000
_cell.angle_alpha   90.00
_cell.angle_beta   90.00
_cell.angle_gamma   90.00
#
_symmetry.space_group_name_H-M   'P 1'
#
loop_
_entity.id
_entity.type
_entity.pdbx_description
1 polymer ?
#
loop_
_entity_poly.entity_id
_entity_poly.type
_entity_poly.pdbx_seq_one_letter_code
_entity_poly.pdbx_strand_id
1 'polypeptide(L)'
;MDRRQQTRKRRKTTSRTKQPPIPDPPSSPFRESSSSDSHYFYQECVVSTGKLHPSVTEEDLRAFFRDVANPSVIQFHSAEGQKAAVITFSSNVEAKQALSLKGSLLKEQPLFISPSWTGLRVFCVSGLGSSRSQIVLANFIRTVLEPCGTIMRTFFPKIGESHFGLAYVCVDQSEISFEKAVQQSEEVTGVYPIEDGRIIEIRVVNLKNWVAAALTELDSDAAQQVFADNLKPPPDLTSFQSLQEPLSSWSKDRPDIFLEPYLQVGGECWAVTLFRGYHALMKILSRPHTLTLQQIKDAVAVGHLMDGDGGIDKMRNAIPSMLPYVKNMKVYHRPNKASSEEEFEKFEENIIRLLGKHPVMATIEIVPSYDDFGFDGNEMFLPSVSDLYIRQMEKLPLHSMLLSAHSIHGFQFQDSNGADRGVGGFIWIARHCRLIKHIILYEV
;
A
#
# COMPACT_ATOMS: atom_id res chain seq x y z
N MET A 1 -53.52 -56.05 32.10
CA MET A 1 -53.16 -54.66 31.72
C MET A 1 -52.55 -54.05 32.99
N ASP A 2 -51.28 -54.25 33.33
CA ASP A 2 -50.01 -54.16 32.57
C ASP A 2 -49.45 -52.71 32.51
N ARG A 3 -48.16 -52.56 32.87
CA ARG A 3 -47.33 -51.31 32.87
C ARG A 3 -47.79 -50.21 33.86
N ARG A 4 -47.00 -49.20 34.31
CA ARG A 4 -45.54 -48.85 34.38
C ARG A 4 -45.45 -47.59 35.28
N GLN A 5 -44.37 -47.17 35.96
CA GLN A 5 -43.08 -47.78 36.38
C GLN A 5 -42.50 -46.89 37.52
N GLN A 6 -41.58 -47.37 38.36
CA GLN A 6 -40.85 -46.51 39.32
C GLN A 6 -39.93 -45.49 38.61
N THR A 7 -39.77 -44.28 39.16
CA THR A 7 -38.59 -43.44 38.87
C THR A 7 -38.13 -42.63 40.09
N ARG A 8 -36.85 -42.81 40.46
CA ARG A 8 -36.17 -42.10 41.55
C ARG A 8 -35.90 -40.63 41.16
N LYS A 9 -36.23 -39.69 42.05
CA LYS A 9 -35.72 -38.31 41.98
C LYS A 9 -34.20 -38.28 42.19
N ARG A 10 -33.42 -38.17 41.11
CA ARG A 10 -32.01 -37.74 41.15
C ARG A 10 -31.95 -36.23 40.88
N ARG A 11 -31.61 -35.43 41.90
CA ARG A 11 -31.16 -34.04 41.70
C ARG A 11 -29.84 -34.09 40.91
N LYS A 12 -29.84 -33.60 39.67
CA LYS A 12 -28.61 -33.22 38.96
C LYS A 12 -28.32 -31.76 39.27
N THR A 13 -27.31 -31.52 40.10
CA THR A 13 -26.61 -30.23 40.17
C THR A 13 -25.91 -29.99 38.83
N THR A 14 -26.31 -28.95 38.10
CA THR A 14 -25.56 -28.45 36.95
C THR A 14 -24.30 -27.74 37.44
N SER A 15 -23.16 -28.43 37.36
CA SER A 15 -21.86 -27.81 37.59
C SER A 15 -21.64 -26.71 36.56
N ARG A 16 -21.54 -25.46 37.03
CA ARG A 16 -21.13 -24.32 36.21
C ARG A 16 -19.66 -24.51 35.85
N THR A 17 -19.40 -25.14 34.71
CA THR A 17 -18.04 -25.35 34.19
C THR A 17 -17.38 -23.98 34.04
N LYS A 18 -16.41 -23.68 34.90
CA LYS A 18 -15.54 -22.52 34.69
C LYS A 18 -14.81 -22.78 33.37
N GLN A 19 -15.03 -21.92 32.37
CA GLN A 19 -14.12 -21.88 31.23
C GLN A 19 -12.70 -21.62 31.77
N PRO A 20 -11.67 -22.34 31.29
CA PRO A 20 -10.30 -21.98 31.61
C PRO A 20 -10.04 -20.56 31.10
N PRO A 21 -9.15 -19.79 31.76
CA PRO A 21 -8.73 -18.50 31.23
C PRO A 21 -8.18 -18.70 29.81
N ILE A 22 -8.59 -17.84 28.88
CA ILE A 22 -8.04 -17.81 27.53
C ILE A 22 -6.53 -17.55 27.69
N PRO A 23 -5.64 -18.42 27.19
CA PRO A 23 -4.21 -18.14 27.24
C PRO A 23 -3.93 -16.90 26.39
N ASP A 24 -3.08 -16.00 26.90
CA ASP A 24 -2.65 -14.83 26.15
C ASP A 24 -2.08 -15.28 24.78
N PRO A 25 -2.38 -14.56 23.69
CA PRO A 25 -1.82 -14.89 22.40
C PRO A 25 -0.28 -14.84 22.49
N PRO A 26 0.44 -15.82 21.91
CA PRO A 26 1.89 -15.88 22.03
C PRO A 26 2.52 -14.57 21.56
N SER A 27 3.44 -14.04 22.36
CA SER A 27 4.21 -12.83 22.06
C SER A 27 4.83 -12.96 20.67
N SER A 28 4.29 -12.21 19.71
CA SER A 28 4.44 -12.58 18.31
C SER A 28 5.80 -12.08 17.75
N PRO A 29 6.57 -12.91 17.04
CA PRO A 29 7.94 -12.58 16.59
C PRO A 29 7.96 -11.71 15.32
N PHE A 30 7.00 -10.80 15.18
CA PHE A 30 6.79 -10.02 13.96
C PHE A 30 7.68 -8.77 14.00
N ARG A 31 8.88 -8.92 13.43
CA ARG A 31 9.90 -7.89 13.31
C ARG A 31 9.39 -6.73 12.44
N GLU A 32 9.56 -5.50 12.91
CA GLU A 32 9.21 -4.29 12.15
C GLU A 32 9.94 -4.26 10.81
N SER A 33 9.21 -4.30 9.69
CA SER A 33 9.80 -4.15 8.36
C SER A 33 10.08 -2.67 8.10
N SER A 34 11.34 -2.26 8.26
CA SER A 34 11.75 -0.91 7.89
C SER A 34 11.55 -0.67 6.39
N SER A 35 10.60 0.19 6.04
CA SER A 35 10.56 0.82 4.72
C SER A 35 11.73 1.79 4.61
N SER A 36 12.90 1.26 4.27
CA SER A 36 14.00 2.10 3.77
C SER A 36 13.64 2.56 2.37
N ASP A 37 13.55 3.87 2.19
CA ASP A 37 13.42 4.45 0.86
C ASP A 37 14.72 4.25 0.07
N SER A 38 14.58 4.10 -1.25
CA SER A 38 15.64 3.59 -2.12
C SER A 38 16.62 4.72 -2.48
N HIS A 39 17.85 4.63 -1.93
CA HIS A 39 19.01 5.48 -2.25
C HIS A 39 19.34 5.57 -3.76
N TYR A 40 18.81 4.65 -4.57
CA TYR A 40 18.89 4.68 -6.03
C TYR A 40 18.20 5.90 -6.69
N PHE A 41 17.08 6.35 -6.13
CA PHE A 41 16.31 7.48 -6.67
C PHE A 41 16.53 8.77 -5.89
N TYR A 42 17.31 8.70 -4.80
CA TYR A 42 17.48 9.81 -3.87
C TYR A 42 18.94 10.00 -3.44
N GLN A 43 19.45 11.20 -3.59
CA GLN A 43 20.81 11.60 -3.27
C GLN A 43 21.12 11.30 -1.80
N GLU A 44 22.19 10.55 -1.56
CA GLU A 44 22.64 10.28 -0.20
C GLU A 44 23.06 11.56 0.52
N CYS A 45 22.75 11.66 1.80
CA CYS A 45 23.03 12.84 2.64
C CYS A 45 22.29 14.13 2.23
N VAL A 46 21.37 14.11 1.26
CA VAL A 46 20.65 15.31 0.80
C VAL A 46 19.14 15.16 0.96
N VAL A 47 18.49 16.19 1.52
CA VAL A 47 17.03 16.30 1.60
C VAL A 47 16.56 17.55 0.87
N SER A 48 15.34 17.50 0.35
CA SER A 48 14.64 18.66 -0.20
C SER A 48 13.56 19.12 0.77
N THR A 49 13.35 20.43 0.82
CA THR A 49 12.25 21.06 1.54
C THR A 49 11.41 21.89 0.58
N GLY A 50 10.09 21.73 0.64
CA GLY A 50 9.13 22.41 -0.21
C GLY A 50 8.21 23.35 0.58
N LYS A 51 7.50 24.23 -0.14
CA LYS A 51 6.45 25.10 0.43
C LYS A 51 6.91 25.95 1.62
N LEU A 52 8.18 26.38 1.64
CA LEU A 52 8.73 27.21 2.70
C LEU A 52 8.04 28.58 2.71
N HIS A 53 7.74 29.11 3.90
CA HIS A 53 7.32 30.50 4.03
C HIS A 53 8.39 31.43 3.43
N PRO A 54 8.04 32.48 2.65
CA PRO A 54 9.02 33.35 1.99
C PRO A 54 10.08 33.95 2.93
N SER A 55 9.72 34.18 4.20
CA SER A 55 10.59 34.72 5.26
C SER A 55 11.49 33.69 5.97
N VAL A 56 11.55 32.43 5.53
CA VAL A 56 12.50 31.43 6.04
C VAL A 56 13.90 31.74 5.49
N THR A 57 14.89 31.91 6.35
CA THR A 57 16.30 32.15 5.99
C THR A 57 17.14 30.90 6.17
N GLU A 58 18.42 30.98 5.80
CA GLU A 58 19.36 29.87 6.03
C GLU A 58 19.55 29.60 7.52
N GLU A 59 19.62 30.66 8.33
CA GLU A 59 19.77 30.59 9.79
C GLU A 59 18.57 29.91 10.45
N ASP A 60 17.35 30.14 9.96
CA ASP A 60 16.15 29.46 10.46
C ASP A 60 16.24 27.94 10.23
N LEU A 61 16.62 27.51 9.03
CA LEU A 61 16.80 26.09 8.70
C LEU A 61 17.96 25.47 9.50
N ARG A 62 19.09 26.17 9.62
CA ARG A 62 20.22 25.72 10.47
C ARG A 62 19.84 25.61 11.94
N ALA A 63 19.01 26.52 12.46
CA ALA A 63 18.51 26.46 13.83
C ALA A 63 17.53 25.30 14.02
N PHE A 64 16.62 25.08 13.07
CA PHE A 64 15.61 24.02 13.10
C PHE A 64 16.22 22.61 13.08
N PHE A 65 17.23 22.36 12.22
CA PHE A 65 17.85 21.03 12.14
C PHE A 65 18.84 20.76 13.28
N ARG A 66 19.42 21.80 13.90
CA ARG A 66 20.56 21.75 14.85
C ARG A 66 20.52 20.61 15.87
N ASP A 67 19.35 20.37 16.46
CA ASP A 67 19.20 19.42 17.57
C ASP A 67 19.21 17.95 17.11
N VAL A 68 19.17 17.70 15.79
CA VAL A 68 19.07 16.35 15.21
C VAL A 68 20.09 16.08 14.09
N ALA A 69 20.53 17.12 13.38
CA ALA A 69 21.49 17.04 12.27
C ALA A 69 22.12 18.43 11.99
N ASN A 70 23.38 18.50 11.55
CA ASN A 70 24.00 19.77 11.17
C ASN A 70 24.08 19.94 9.64
N PRO A 71 23.30 20.84 9.02
CA PRO A 71 23.41 21.10 7.58
C PRO A 71 24.81 21.56 7.18
N SER A 72 25.44 20.90 6.21
CA SER A 72 26.70 21.36 5.62
C SER A 72 26.44 22.47 4.60
N VAL A 73 25.47 22.25 3.70
CA VAL A 73 25.09 23.19 2.63
C VAL A 73 23.57 23.34 2.62
N ILE A 74 23.09 24.58 2.41
CA ILE A 74 21.68 24.89 2.15
C ILE A 74 21.64 25.74 0.89
N GLN A 75 20.85 25.32 -0.09
CA GLN A 75 20.65 26.04 -1.34
C GLN A 75 19.16 26.33 -1.49
N PHE A 76 18.80 27.61 -1.50
CA PHE A 76 17.43 28.02 -1.81
C PHE A 76 17.20 28.06 -3.31
N HIS A 77 16.01 27.64 -3.71
CA HIS A 77 15.47 27.81 -5.05
C HIS A 77 14.03 28.29 -4.95
N SER A 78 13.55 28.94 -6.01
CA SER A 78 12.19 29.44 -6.07
C SER A 78 11.63 29.16 -7.45
N ALA A 79 10.60 28.33 -7.49
CA ALA A 79 9.84 27.97 -8.69
C ALA A 79 8.38 28.39 -8.45
N GLU A 80 7.76 29.03 -9.44
CA GLU A 80 6.32 29.37 -9.43
C GLU A 80 5.83 30.11 -8.17
N GLY A 81 6.70 30.94 -7.57
CA GLY A 81 6.40 31.69 -6.34
C GLY A 81 6.46 30.88 -5.05
N GLN A 82 6.72 29.57 -5.10
CA GLN A 82 7.02 28.76 -3.93
C GLN A 82 8.52 28.74 -3.63
N LYS A 83 8.86 28.89 -2.35
CA LYS A 83 10.23 28.80 -1.86
C LYS A 83 10.53 27.37 -1.44
N ALA A 84 11.68 26.85 -1.85
CA ALA A 84 12.16 25.52 -1.53
C ALA A 84 13.65 25.59 -1.18
N ALA A 85 14.19 24.57 -0.49
CA ALA A 85 15.62 24.46 -0.27
C ALA A 85 16.10 23.00 -0.33
N VAL A 86 17.21 22.78 -1.04
CA VAL A 86 18.00 21.54 -0.98
C VAL A 86 19.04 21.69 0.13
N ILE A 87 19.13 20.67 0.98
CA ILE A 87 19.90 20.69 2.22
C ILE A 87 20.80 19.45 2.24
N THR A 88 22.10 19.68 2.20
CA THR A 88 23.12 18.64 2.32
C THR A 88 23.55 18.51 3.79
N PHE A 89 23.76 17.28 4.24
CA PHE A 89 24.30 16.92 5.55
C PHE A 89 25.68 16.27 5.41
N SER A 90 26.39 16.07 6.52
CA SER A 90 27.70 15.40 6.50
C SER A 90 27.58 13.87 6.35
N SER A 91 26.41 13.30 6.65
CA SER A 91 26.17 11.85 6.57
C SER A 91 24.74 11.45 6.23
N ASN A 92 24.59 10.20 5.78
CA ASN A 92 23.31 9.56 5.51
C ASN A 92 22.45 9.39 6.78
N VAL A 93 23.10 9.28 7.95
CA VAL A 93 22.44 9.19 9.26
C VAL A 93 21.77 10.53 9.62
N GLU A 94 22.49 11.63 9.46
CA GLU A 94 21.97 12.98 9.66
C GLU A 94 20.80 13.30 8.72
N ALA A 95 20.89 12.93 7.43
CA ALA A 95 19.78 13.12 6.51
C ALA A 95 18.54 12.30 6.90
N LYS A 96 18.71 11.06 7.39
CA LYS A 96 17.60 10.26 7.94
C LYS A 96 17.00 10.85 9.21
N GLN A 97 17.82 11.46 10.06
CA GLN A 97 17.37 12.20 11.24
C GLN A 97 16.59 13.45 10.84
N ALA A 98 17.06 14.23 9.86
CA ALA A 98 16.35 15.37 9.30
C ALA A 98 14.99 14.97 8.69
N LEU A 99 14.91 13.86 7.96
CA LEU A 99 13.64 13.32 7.44
C LEU A 99 12.64 12.95 8.54
N SER A 100 13.08 12.64 9.76
CA SER A 100 12.18 12.37 10.89
C SER A 100 11.44 13.62 11.39
N LEU A 101 11.90 14.82 11.04
CA LEU A 101 11.24 16.09 11.35
C LEU A 101 10.10 16.46 10.38
N LYS A 102 9.81 15.66 9.34
CA LYS A 102 8.76 15.93 8.35
C LYS A 102 7.42 16.22 9.05
N GLY A 103 6.84 17.41 8.79
CA GLY A 103 5.61 17.89 9.41
C GLY A 103 5.78 18.70 10.70
N SER A 104 6.99 18.78 11.26
CA SER A 104 7.27 19.65 12.41
C SER A 104 7.20 21.12 12.01
N LEU A 105 6.85 22.00 12.94
CA LEU A 105 6.59 23.41 12.65
C LEU A 105 7.88 24.23 12.53
N LEU A 106 8.08 24.88 11.39
CA LEU A 106 9.07 25.92 11.16
C LEU A 106 8.33 27.25 10.95
N LYS A 107 8.53 28.23 11.84
CA LYS A 107 7.81 29.52 11.82
C LYS A 107 6.29 29.32 11.66
N GLU A 108 5.72 28.51 12.54
CA GLU A 108 4.28 28.17 12.61
C GLU A 108 3.71 27.39 11.42
N GLN A 109 4.52 27.08 10.39
CA GLN A 109 4.10 26.28 9.23
C GLN A 109 4.71 24.87 9.25
N PRO A 110 3.96 23.81 8.90
CA PRO A 110 4.51 22.46 8.79
C PRO A 110 5.60 22.39 7.72
N LEU A 111 6.79 21.90 8.09
CA LEU A 111 7.89 21.74 7.14
C LEU A 111 7.71 20.45 6.34
N PHE A 112 7.55 20.58 5.02
CA PHE A 112 7.55 19.47 4.08
C PHE A 112 9.01 19.09 3.77
N ILE A 113 9.43 17.90 4.21
CA ILE A 113 10.78 17.36 3.97
C ILE A 113 10.65 16.05 3.20
N SER A 114 11.42 15.91 2.13
CA SER A 114 11.55 14.69 1.32
C SER A 114 13.02 14.37 1.03
N PRO A 115 13.39 13.13 0.67
CA PRO A 115 14.71 12.85 0.16
C PRO A 115 14.94 13.60 -1.17
N SER A 116 16.14 14.16 -1.40
CA SER A 116 16.44 14.86 -2.66
C SER A 116 16.57 13.87 -3.82
N TRP A 117 15.94 14.13 -4.95
CA TRP A 117 15.89 13.21 -6.11
C TRP A 117 17.21 13.19 -6.90
N THR A 118 17.61 12.01 -7.42
CA THR A 118 18.87 11.86 -8.19
C THR A 118 18.79 12.31 -9.64
N GLY A 119 17.60 12.59 -10.18
CA GLY A 119 17.36 12.71 -11.62
C GLY A 119 16.91 11.39 -12.26
N LEU A 120 17.08 10.25 -11.58
CA LEU A 120 16.71 8.94 -12.15
C LEU A 120 15.20 8.69 -12.02
N ARG A 121 14.56 8.29 -13.12
CA ARG A 121 13.16 7.81 -13.16
C ARG A 121 13.09 6.45 -13.86
N VAL A 122 12.12 5.63 -13.45
CA VAL A 122 11.84 4.35 -14.12
C VAL A 122 10.43 4.34 -14.66
N PHE A 123 10.30 3.91 -15.92
CA PHE A 123 9.04 3.62 -16.57
C PHE A 123 8.84 2.12 -16.67
N CYS A 124 7.65 1.62 -16.36
CA CYS A 124 7.21 0.29 -16.76
C CYS A 124 6.46 0.41 -18.08
N VAL A 125 6.78 -0.48 -19.02
CA VAL A 125 6.11 -0.62 -20.31
C VAL A 125 5.43 -1.99 -20.35
N SER A 126 4.10 -2.01 -20.46
CA SER A 126 3.26 -3.22 -20.42
C SER A 126 2.62 -3.54 -21.79
N GLY A 127 1.89 -4.65 -21.92
CA GLY A 127 1.20 -5.02 -23.17
C GLY A 127 2.09 -5.57 -24.29
N LEU A 128 3.36 -5.89 -24.00
CA LEU A 128 4.38 -6.17 -25.02
C LEU A 128 4.17 -7.46 -25.82
N GLY A 129 3.32 -8.37 -25.31
CA GLY A 129 3.13 -9.72 -25.84
C GLY A 129 4.35 -10.63 -25.62
N SER A 130 4.23 -11.90 -26.01
CA SER A 130 5.28 -12.91 -25.86
C SER A 130 6.12 -13.14 -27.12
N SER A 131 5.78 -12.54 -28.25
CA SER A 131 6.18 -13.02 -29.59
C SER A 131 6.86 -12.01 -30.53
N ARG A 132 7.00 -10.72 -30.16
CA ARG A 132 7.66 -9.73 -31.05
C ARG A 132 9.18 -9.67 -30.85
N SER A 133 9.88 -9.37 -31.95
CA SER A 133 11.29 -8.98 -31.92
C SER A 133 11.49 -7.76 -31.02
N GLN A 134 12.39 -7.91 -30.04
CA GLN A 134 12.77 -6.86 -29.07
C GLN A 134 13.23 -5.56 -29.77
N ILE A 135 13.72 -5.65 -31.01
CA ILE A 135 14.19 -4.50 -31.82
C ILE A 135 13.05 -3.51 -32.11
N VAL A 136 11.89 -4.00 -32.58
CA VAL A 136 10.75 -3.13 -32.93
C VAL A 136 10.23 -2.40 -31.70
N LEU A 137 10.23 -3.10 -30.56
CA LEU A 137 9.81 -2.54 -29.29
C LEU A 137 10.84 -1.56 -28.72
N ALA A 138 12.14 -1.85 -28.80
CA ALA A 138 13.19 -0.94 -28.35
C ALA A 138 13.14 0.40 -29.10
N ASN A 139 12.81 0.37 -30.40
CA ASN A 139 12.60 1.59 -31.19
C ASN A 139 11.37 2.38 -30.74
N PHE A 140 10.24 1.72 -30.48
CA PHE A 140 9.05 2.38 -29.91
C PHE A 140 9.35 3.01 -28.55
N ILE A 141 9.93 2.24 -27.63
CA ILE A 141 10.33 2.70 -26.29
C ILE A 141 11.25 3.91 -26.38
N ARG A 142 12.24 3.90 -27.27
CA ARG A 142 13.12 5.05 -27.50
C ARG A 142 12.34 6.26 -27.98
N THR A 143 11.55 6.10 -29.05
CA THR A 143 10.79 7.21 -29.65
C THR A 143 9.88 7.92 -28.65
N VAL A 144 9.26 7.17 -27.71
CA VAL A 144 8.35 7.75 -26.72
C VAL A 144 9.08 8.31 -25.50
N LEU A 145 10.16 7.70 -25.01
CA LEU A 145 10.82 8.09 -23.74
C LEU A 145 12.07 8.97 -23.90
N GLU A 146 12.67 9.05 -25.09
CA GLU A 146 13.81 9.95 -25.40
C GLU A 146 13.51 11.44 -25.13
N PRO A 147 12.28 11.98 -25.34
CA PRO A 147 11.93 13.34 -24.94
C PRO A 147 11.99 13.60 -23.41
N CYS A 148 11.92 12.57 -22.58
CA CYS A 148 11.92 12.69 -21.12
C CYS A 148 13.33 12.78 -20.53
N GLY A 149 14.37 12.35 -21.26
CA GLY A 149 15.74 12.28 -20.76
C GLY A 149 16.56 11.17 -21.44
N THR A 150 17.77 10.95 -20.94
CA THR A 150 18.67 9.94 -21.52
C THR A 150 18.29 8.55 -21.04
N ILE A 151 17.93 7.67 -21.98
CA ILE A 151 17.63 6.26 -21.67
C ILE A 151 18.94 5.55 -21.32
N MET A 152 19.14 5.30 -20.02
CA MET A 152 20.31 4.62 -19.48
C MET A 152 20.25 3.11 -19.74
N ARG A 153 19.06 2.52 -19.60
CA ARG A 153 18.88 1.07 -19.67
C ARG A 153 17.43 0.66 -19.96
N THR A 154 17.25 -0.38 -20.75
CA THR A 154 15.99 -1.13 -20.84
C THR A 154 16.22 -2.57 -20.37
N PHE A 155 15.33 -3.08 -19.52
CA PHE A 155 15.39 -4.43 -18.97
C PHE A 155 14.07 -5.18 -19.19
N PHE A 156 14.15 -6.41 -19.69
CA PHE A 156 13.00 -7.25 -20.03
C PHE A 156 12.94 -8.47 -19.09
N PRO A 157 12.24 -8.37 -17.93
CA PRO A 157 12.17 -9.47 -16.98
C PRO A 157 11.58 -10.75 -17.60
N LYS A 158 12.26 -11.88 -17.38
CA LYS A 158 11.81 -13.23 -17.74
C LYS A 158 12.01 -14.23 -16.59
N ILE A 159 11.29 -15.36 -16.65
CA ILE A 159 11.57 -16.59 -15.89
C ILE A 159 11.71 -17.73 -16.88
N GLY A 160 12.87 -18.41 -16.86
CA GLY A 160 13.25 -19.34 -17.94
C GLY A 160 13.21 -18.62 -19.30
N GLU A 161 12.52 -19.22 -20.26
CA GLU A 161 12.28 -18.62 -21.59
C GLU A 161 11.03 -17.73 -21.66
N SER A 162 10.25 -17.62 -20.57
CA SER A 162 8.99 -16.86 -20.56
C SER A 162 9.20 -15.40 -20.17
N HIS A 163 8.98 -14.49 -21.12
CA HIS A 163 8.86 -13.05 -20.84
C HIS A 163 7.48 -12.71 -20.26
N PHE A 164 7.42 -11.76 -19.33
CA PHE A 164 6.16 -11.32 -18.70
C PHE A 164 5.31 -10.35 -19.55
N GLY A 165 5.77 -10.02 -20.77
CA GLY A 165 5.16 -8.93 -21.55
C GLY A 165 5.37 -7.55 -20.91
N LEU A 166 6.43 -7.39 -20.11
CA LEU A 166 6.81 -6.16 -19.39
C LEU A 166 8.24 -5.75 -19.71
N ALA A 167 8.54 -4.46 -19.63
CA ALA A 167 9.88 -3.90 -19.62
C ALA A 167 10.00 -2.79 -18.56
N TYR A 168 11.20 -2.62 -18.00
CA TYR A 168 11.55 -1.46 -17.17
C TYR A 168 12.60 -0.62 -17.89
N VAL A 169 12.35 0.67 -18.01
CA VAL A 169 13.21 1.63 -18.70
C VAL A 169 13.70 2.65 -17.69
N CYS A 170 15.02 2.67 -17.45
CA CYS A 170 15.67 3.64 -16.59
C CYS A 170 16.06 4.85 -17.43
N VAL A 171 15.54 6.02 -17.08
CA VAL A 171 15.77 7.30 -17.77
C VAL A 171 16.43 8.26 -16.79
N ASP A 172 17.57 8.82 -17.18
CA ASP A 172 18.24 9.90 -16.46
C ASP A 172 17.67 11.25 -16.94
N GLN A 173 17.14 12.00 -15.98
CA GLN A 173 16.53 13.31 -16.12
C GLN A 173 17.28 14.36 -15.28
N SER A 174 18.51 14.08 -14.84
CA SER A 174 19.30 14.98 -13.98
C SER A 174 19.63 16.34 -14.61
N GLU A 175 19.58 16.45 -15.95
CA GLU A 175 19.80 17.71 -16.68
C GLU A 175 18.56 18.64 -16.72
N ILE A 176 17.41 18.23 -16.18
CA ILE A 176 16.17 19.02 -16.14
C ILE A 176 15.66 19.21 -14.72
N SER A 177 14.89 20.30 -14.51
CA SER A 177 14.23 20.55 -13.22
C SER A 177 13.21 19.46 -12.89
N PHE A 178 13.01 19.19 -11.60
CA PHE A 178 12.08 18.15 -11.12
C PHE A 178 10.66 18.36 -11.64
N GLU A 179 10.18 19.61 -11.69
CA GLU A 179 8.85 19.98 -12.16
C GLU A 179 8.69 19.62 -13.64
N LYS A 180 9.67 19.98 -14.48
CA LYS A 180 9.69 19.63 -15.90
C LYS A 180 9.79 18.10 -16.10
N ALA A 181 10.58 17.42 -15.27
CA ALA A 181 10.71 15.97 -15.31
C ALA A 181 9.41 15.26 -14.94
N VAL A 182 8.63 15.78 -13.98
CA VAL A 182 7.28 15.32 -13.67
C VAL A 182 6.37 15.53 -14.88
N GLN A 183 6.26 16.76 -15.38
CA GLN A 183 5.40 17.08 -16.53
C GLN A 183 5.69 16.19 -17.75
N GLN A 184 6.95 16.10 -18.19
CA GLN A 184 7.33 15.27 -19.34
C GLN A 184 7.07 13.77 -19.12
N SER A 185 7.04 13.32 -17.86
CA SER A 185 6.73 11.92 -17.54
C SER A 185 5.24 11.63 -17.52
N GLU A 186 4.43 12.63 -17.16
CA GLU A 186 2.97 12.58 -17.26
C GLU A 186 2.54 12.61 -18.73
N GLU A 187 3.16 13.45 -19.57
CA GLU A 187 2.91 13.54 -21.01
C GLU A 187 3.16 12.23 -21.77
N VAL A 188 4.08 11.38 -21.30
CA VAL A 188 4.36 10.05 -21.88
C VAL A 188 3.69 8.89 -21.14
N THR A 189 3.05 9.13 -19.99
CA THR A 189 2.32 8.10 -19.26
C THR A 189 0.94 7.93 -19.88
N GLY A 190 0.56 6.71 -20.22
CA GLY A 190 -0.73 6.42 -20.82
C GLY A 190 -0.76 5.19 -21.72
N VAL A 191 -1.78 5.17 -22.57
CA VAL A 191 -2.20 4.00 -23.35
C VAL A 191 -1.97 4.26 -24.84
N TYR A 192 -1.14 3.43 -25.45
CA TYR A 192 -0.65 3.56 -26.82
C TYR A 192 -1.13 2.39 -27.68
N PRO A 193 -2.10 2.61 -28.59
CA PRO A 193 -2.42 1.62 -29.60
C PRO A 193 -1.25 1.50 -30.59
N ILE A 194 -0.86 0.28 -30.92
CA ILE A 194 0.15 0.00 -31.95
C ILE A 194 -0.49 -0.68 -33.17
N GLU A 195 0.18 -0.60 -34.32
CA GLU A 195 -0.37 -0.94 -35.65
C GLU A 195 -0.94 -2.37 -35.78
N ASP A 196 -0.58 -3.30 -34.90
CA ASP A 196 -1.14 -4.67 -34.88
C ASP A 196 -2.38 -4.84 -33.98
N GLY A 197 -2.99 -3.73 -33.55
CA GLY A 197 -4.20 -3.71 -32.73
C GLY A 197 -3.96 -4.00 -31.26
N ARG A 198 -2.72 -4.23 -30.84
CA ARG A 198 -2.37 -4.34 -29.41
C ARG A 198 -2.25 -2.97 -28.77
N ILE A 199 -2.32 -2.99 -27.45
CA ILE A 199 -2.22 -1.83 -26.59
C ILE A 199 -0.94 -1.97 -25.78
N ILE A 200 -0.09 -0.94 -25.81
CA ILE A 200 1.05 -0.77 -24.90
C ILE A 200 0.65 0.27 -23.86
N GLU A 201 0.95 0.01 -22.60
CA GLU A 201 0.80 0.96 -21.51
C GLU A 201 2.20 1.43 -21.08
N ILE A 202 2.37 2.72 -20.81
CA ILE A 202 3.59 3.28 -20.21
C ILE A 202 3.18 3.98 -18.92
N ARG A 203 3.88 3.70 -17.82
CA ARG A 203 3.67 4.37 -16.53
C ARG A 203 4.95 4.56 -15.75
N VAL A 204 5.06 5.66 -15.01
CA VAL A 204 6.13 5.88 -14.02
C VAL A 204 5.97 4.88 -12.87
N VAL A 205 7.06 4.24 -12.44
CA VAL A 205 7.01 3.22 -11.38
C VAL A 205 8.01 3.46 -10.26
N ASN A 206 7.54 3.22 -9.03
CA ASN A 206 8.40 3.15 -7.86
C ASN A 206 8.87 1.71 -7.67
N LEU A 207 10.15 1.43 -7.87
CA LEU A 207 10.70 0.09 -7.68
C LEU A 207 10.99 -0.23 -6.21
N LYS A 208 10.93 -1.52 -5.86
CA LYS A 208 11.53 -2.01 -4.60
C LYS A 208 13.05 -1.95 -4.70
N ASN A 209 13.70 -1.71 -3.56
CA ASN A 209 15.13 -1.44 -3.49
C ASN A 209 15.99 -2.53 -4.17
N TRP A 210 15.64 -3.82 -4.01
CA TRP A 210 16.36 -4.93 -4.66
C TRP A 210 16.25 -4.93 -6.19
N VAL A 211 15.14 -4.43 -6.74
CA VAL A 211 14.93 -4.28 -8.19
C VAL A 211 15.69 -3.05 -8.69
N ALA A 212 15.59 -1.93 -7.98
CA ALA A 212 16.34 -0.72 -8.30
C ALA A 212 17.86 -0.98 -8.33
N ALA A 213 18.39 -1.68 -7.32
CA ALA A 213 19.78 -2.14 -7.28
C ALA A 213 20.14 -2.98 -8.51
N ALA A 214 19.37 -4.04 -8.79
CA ALA A 214 19.61 -4.91 -9.94
C ALA A 214 19.58 -4.17 -11.29
N LEU A 215 18.71 -3.16 -11.45
CA LEU A 215 18.61 -2.38 -12.68
C LEU A 215 19.67 -1.27 -12.82
N THR A 216 20.28 -0.80 -11.73
CA THR A 216 21.22 0.34 -11.75
C THR A 216 22.68 -0.04 -11.51
N GLU A 217 22.95 -1.09 -10.72
CA GLU A 217 24.31 -1.50 -10.33
C GLU A 217 24.87 -2.68 -11.12
N LEU A 218 24.00 -3.58 -11.60
CA LEU A 218 24.40 -4.87 -12.18
C LEU A 218 24.33 -4.87 -13.71
N ASP A 219 25.14 -5.69 -14.37
CA ASP A 219 24.94 -6.01 -15.79
C ASP A 219 23.63 -6.79 -16.02
N SER A 220 23.29 -7.10 -17.28
CA SER A 220 21.99 -7.69 -17.63
C SER A 220 21.84 -9.16 -17.24
N ASP A 221 22.93 -9.91 -17.18
CA ASP A 221 22.89 -11.33 -16.81
C ASP A 221 22.85 -11.46 -15.29
N ALA A 222 23.64 -10.66 -14.56
CA ALA A 222 23.59 -10.56 -13.11
C ALA A 222 22.23 -10.03 -12.61
N ALA A 223 21.67 -9.01 -13.26
CA ALA A 223 20.31 -8.54 -12.97
C ALA A 223 19.27 -9.65 -13.21
N GLN A 224 19.33 -10.35 -14.34
CA GLN A 224 18.40 -11.42 -14.65
C GLN A 224 18.51 -12.61 -13.70
N GLN A 225 19.71 -12.95 -13.23
CA GLN A 225 19.90 -13.95 -12.17
C GLN A 225 19.28 -13.50 -10.85
N VAL A 226 19.52 -12.25 -10.43
CA VAL A 226 18.89 -11.68 -9.22
C VAL A 226 17.37 -11.79 -9.32
N PHE A 227 16.74 -11.46 -10.45
CA PHE A 227 15.29 -11.61 -10.63
C PHE A 227 14.83 -13.07 -10.56
N ALA A 228 15.56 -14.01 -11.18
CA ALA A 228 15.24 -15.44 -11.12
C ALA A 228 15.26 -16.00 -9.69
N ASP A 229 16.28 -15.62 -8.89
CA ASP A 229 16.39 -16.03 -7.48
C ASP A 229 15.33 -15.39 -6.57
N ASN A 230 14.72 -14.28 -7.04
CA ASN A 230 13.87 -13.42 -6.23
C ASN A 230 12.38 -13.51 -6.58
N LEU A 231 11.99 -13.90 -7.78
CA LEU A 231 10.58 -13.95 -8.16
C LEU A 231 10.00 -15.33 -7.80
N LYS A 232 9.04 -15.35 -6.88
CA LYS A 232 8.23 -16.54 -6.64
C LYS A 232 7.20 -16.68 -7.77
N PRO A 233 6.91 -17.91 -8.25
CA PRO A 233 5.81 -18.11 -9.19
C PRO A 233 4.49 -17.63 -8.56
N PRO A 234 3.53 -17.16 -9.37
CA PRO A 234 2.19 -16.85 -8.89
C PRO A 234 1.48 -18.12 -8.37
N PRO A 235 0.51 -17.99 -7.44
CA PRO A 235 -0.41 -19.08 -7.13
C PRO A 235 -1.20 -19.53 -8.37
N ASP A 236 -1.68 -20.77 -8.34
CA ASP A 236 -2.52 -21.32 -9.42
C ASP A 236 -3.93 -20.69 -9.41
N LEU A 237 -4.14 -19.80 -10.37
CA LEU A 237 -5.41 -19.08 -10.54
C LEU A 237 -6.51 -19.91 -11.22
N THR A 238 -6.21 -21.11 -11.76
CA THR A 238 -7.21 -21.94 -12.48
C THR A 238 -8.26 -22.56 -11.56
N SER A 239 -8.00 -22.56 -10.25
CA SER A 239 -8.91 -23.05 -9.20
C SER A 239 -10.05 -22.06 -8.87
N PHE A 240 -9.94 -20.79 -9.29
CA PHE A 240 -10.90 -19.71 -8.99
C PHE A 240 -12.07 -19.72 -10.00
N GLN A 241 -12.87 -20.79 -9.99
CA GLN A 241 -13.86 -21.07 -11.06
C GLN A 241 -15.17 -20.29 -10.96
N SER A 242 -15.45 -19.61 -9.84
CA SER A 242 -16.55 -18.64 -9.66
C SER A 242 -16.56 -18.11 -8.22
N LEU A 243 -17.27 -16.99 -7.97
CA LEU A 243 -17.57 -16.58 -6.60
C LEU A 243 -18.54 -17.60 -5.96
N GLN A 244 -18.07 -18.29 -4.93
CA GLN A 244 -18.90 -19.15 -4.08
C GLN A 244 -19.61 -18.32 -3.01
N GLU A 245 -20.71 -18.85 -2.46
CA GLU A 245 -21.39 -18.21 -1.32
C GLU A 245 -20.42 -17.93 -0.15
N PRO A 246 -20.60 -16.81 0.58
CA PRO A 246 -19.79 -16.51 1.76
C PRO A 246 -19.95 -17.59 2.83
N LEU A 247 -18.83 -18.05 3.39
CA LEU A 247 -18.81 -18.92 4.56
C LEU A 247 -19.23 -18.17 5.84
N SER A 248 -18.97 -16.86 5.88
CA SER A 248 -19.42 -15.93 6.90
C SER A 248 -19.49 -14.53 6.30
N SER A 249 -20.53 -13.75 6.63
CA SER A 249 -20.75 -12.40 6.09
C SER A 249 -21.45 -11.51 7.11
N TRP A 250 -20.71 -10.56 7.70
CA TRP A 250 -21.31 -9.56 8.58
C TRP A 250 -22.32 -8.66 7.86
N SER A 251 -22.09 -8.35 6.59
CA SER A 251 -22.99 -7.54 5.76
C SER A 251 -24.36 -8.20 5.56
N LYS A 252 -24.42 -9.54 5.55
CA LYS A 252 -25.65 -10.34 5.53
C LYS A 252 -26.24 -10.56 6.92
N ASP A 253 -25.42 -10.94 7.89
CA ASP A 253 -25.87 -11.41 9.21
C ASP A 253 -26.18 -10.25 10.19
N ARG A 254 -25.53 -9.09 10.00
CA ARG A 254 -25.57 -7.90 10.86
C ARG A 254 -25.38 -6.60 10.03
N PRO A 255 -26.26 -6.31 9.06
CA PRO A 255 -26.15 -5.08 8.24
C PRO A 255 -26.15 -3.79 9.09
N ASP A 256 -26.75 -3.82 10.29
CA ASP A 256 -26.87 -2.69 11.22
C ASP A 256 -25.55 -2.13 11.79
N ILE A 257 -24.43 -2.85 11.62
CA ILE A 257 -23.11 -2.40 12.07
C ILE A 257 -22.34 -1.63 11.00
N PHE A 258 -22.75 -1.77 9.73
CA PHE A 258 -22.17 -1.05 8.61
C PHE A 258 -22.78 0.34 8.51
N LEU A 259 -21.96 1.28 8.03
CA LEU A 259 -22.43 2.59 7.61
C LEU A 259 -22.81 2.51 6.14
N GLU A 260 -23.65 3.45 5.70
CA GLU A 260 -23.99 3.63 4.29
C GLU A 260 -22.73 3.75 3.41
N PRO A 261 -22.85 3.45 2.10
CA PRO A 261 -21.78 3.70 1.14
C PRO A 261 -21.30 5.15 1.23
N TYR A 262 -19.98 5.32 1.18
CA TYR A 262 -19.30 6.61 1.23
C TYR A 262 -18.54 6.76 -0.09
N LEU A 263 -18.58 7.96 -0.66
CA LEU A 263 -17.77 8.35 -1.81
C LEU A 263 -16.69 9.30 -1.32
N GLN A 264 -15.45 8.83 -1.33
CA GLN A 264 -14.28 9.63 -0.98
C GLN A 264 -13.99 10.70 -2.04
N VAL A 265 -13.50 11.85 -1.58
CA VAL A 265 -13.17 13.01 -2.42
C VAL A 265 -11.66 13.09 -2.67
N GLY A 266 -10.86 12.30 -1.94
CA GLY A 266 -9.40 12.17 -2.10
C GLY A 266 -8.87 10.83 -1.58
N GLY A 267 -7.59 10.75 -1.24
CA GLY A 267 -6.87 9.57 -0.72
C GLY A 267 -7.26 9.14 0.71
N GLU A 268 -8.34 9.68 1.26
CA GLU A 268 -8.80 9.53 2.65
C GLU A 268 -9.40 8.16 3.02
N CYS A 269 -9.29 7.15 2.13
CA CYS A 269 -9.73 5.76 2.34
C CYS A 269 -9.27 5.17 3.69
N TRP A 270 -8.08 5.57 4.16
CA TRP A 270 -7.50 5.18 5.44
C TRP A 270 -8.37 5.65 6.61
N ALA A 271 -8.80 6.91 6.61
CA ALA A 271 -9.61 7.51 7.66
C ALA A 271 -11.04 6.96 7.65
N VAL A 272 -11.62 6.80 6.46
CA VAL A 272 -12.96 6.21 6.27
C VAL A 272 -13.00 4.77 6.80
N THR A 273 -11.96 3.99 6.53
CA THR A 273 -11.88 2.60 6.99
C THR A 273 -11.59 2.48 8.48
N LEU A 274 -10.74 3.33 9.06
CA LEU A 274 -10.55 3.41 10.51
C LEU A 274 -11.88 3.72 11.21
N PHE A 275 -12.59 4.72 10.71
CA PHE A 275 -13.90 5.14 11.21
C PHE A 275 -14.92 4.00 11.16
N ARG A 276 -15.12 3.37 10.00
CA ARG A 276 -16.05 2.25 9.82
C ARG A 276 -15.70 1.05 10.71
N GLY A 277 -14.41 0.71 10.83
CA GLY A 277 -13.95 -0.38 11.70
C GLY A 277 -14.22 -0.12 13.18
N TYR A 278 -13.94 1.10 13.66
CA TYR A 278 -14.27 1.51 15.03
C TYR A 278 -15.79 1.55 15.27
N HIS A 279 -16.57 2.09 14.34
CA HIS A 279 -18.04 2.12 14.41
C HIS A 279 -18.64 0.71 14.53
N ALA A 280 -18.27 -0.19 13.63
CA ALA A 280 -18.75 -1.57 13.63
C ALA A 280 -18.42 -2.28 14.95
N LEU A 281 -17.21 -2.07 15.49
CA LEU A 281 -16.79 -2.63 16.77
C LEU A 281 -17.58 -2.06 17.96
N MET A 282 -17.80 -0.74 18.02
CA MET A 282 -18.63 -0.13 19.07
C MET A 282 -20.07 -0.63 19.02
N LYS A 283 -20.65 -0.79 17.81
CA LYS A 283 -21.97 -1.38 17.58
C LYS A 283 -22.06 -2.83 18.06
N ILE A 284 -21.08 -3.67 17.73
CA ILE A 284 -21.01 -5.07 18.21
C ILE A 284 -20.95 -5.13 19.74
N LEU A 285 -20.19 -4.24 20.37
CA LEU A 285 -20.03 -4.17 21.83
C LEU A 285 -21.17 -3.43 22.56
N SER A 286 -22.19 -2.94 21.83
CA SER A 286 -23.27 -2.10 22.36
C SER A 286 -22.77 -0.88 23.16
N ARG A 287 -21.66 -0.28 22.72
CA ARG A 287 -21.04 0.90 23.35
C ARG A 287 -21.37 2.19 22.58
N PRO A 288 -21.36 3.36 23.25
CA PRO A 288 -21.43 4.64 22.58
C PRO A 288 -20.26 4.82 21.60
N HIS A 289 -20.54 5.44 20.47
CA HIS A 289 -19.56 5.78 19.44
C HIS A 289 -19.42 7.31 19.41
N THR A 290 -18.26 7.82 19.81
CA THR A 290 -18.00 9.26 20.02
C THR A 290 -16.99 9.87 19.04
N LEU A 291 -16.18 9.04 18.39
CA LEU A 291 -15.27 9.45 17.32
C LEU A 291 -16.06 9.83 16.06
N THR A 292 -15.52 10.75 15.26
CA THR A 292 -16.03 11.12 13.94
C THR A 292 -14.96 10.96 12.88
N LEU A 293 -15.35 10.78 11.61
CA LEU A 293 -14.40 10.74 10.49
C LEU A 293 -13.51 12.00 10.44
N GLN A 294 -14.08 13.17 10.69
CA GLN A 294 -13.33 14.43 10.68
C GLN A 294 -12.28 14.48 11.81
N GLN A 295 -12.59 14.00 13.01
CA GLN A 295 -11.60 13.88 14.10
C GLN A 295 -10.43 12.94 13.76
N ILE A 296 -10.66 11.88 12.97
CA ILE A 296 -9.56 11.02 12.50
C ILE A 296 -8.66 11.78 11.51
N LYS A 297 -9.27 12.50 10.57
CA LYS A 297 -8.55 13.31 9.56
C LYS A 297 -7.72 14.42 10.21
N ASP A 298 -8.33 15.20 11.10
CA ASP A 298 -7.69 16.37 11.74
C ASP A 298 -6.59 15.99 12.74
N ALA A 299 -6.63 14.78 13.30
CA ALA A 299 -5.65 14.32 14.28
C ALA A 299 -4.34 13.79 13.66
N VAL A 300 -4.28 13.53 12.36
CA VAL A 300 -3.04 13.16 11.67
C VAL A 300 -2.33 14.43 11.20
N ALA A 301 -1.10 14.65 11.69
CA ALA A 301 -0.30 15.81 11.34
C ALA A 301 -0.09 15.92 9.82
N VAL A 302 -0.21 17.14 9.27
CA VAL A 302 -0.18 17.41 7.82
C VAL A 302 1.04 16.83 7.11
N GLY A 303 2.22 16.80 7.76
CA GLY A 303 3.43 16.20 7.17
C GLY A 303 3.42 14.67 7.07
N HIS A 304 2.45 13.96 7.65
CA HIS A 304 2.22 12.53 7.43
C HIS A 304 1.17 12.27 6.35
N LEU A 305 0.53 13.32 5.84
CA LEU A 305 -0.33 13.24 4.66
C LEU A 305 0.53 13.30 3.39
N MET A 306 0.01 12.69 2.33
CA MET A 306 0.53 12.79 0.98
C MET A 306 0.00 14.07 0.32
N ASP A 307 0.85 14.71 -0.48
CA ASP A 307 0.50 15.96 -1.15
C ASP A 307 -0.61 15.75 -2.19
N GLY A 308 -1.58 16.66 -2.23
CA GLY A 308 -2.68 16.66 -3.20
C GLY A 308 -3.91 15.88 -2.75
N ASP A 309 -3.76 14.59 -2.41
CA ASP A 309 -4.90 13.69 -2.19
C ASP A 309 -5.33 13.51 -0.72
N GLY A 310 -4.46 13.76 0.27
CA GLY A 310 -4.74 13.50 1.68
C GLY A 310 -4.64 12.01 2.08
N GLY A 311 -3.99 11.17 1.27
CA GLY A 311 -3.56 9.84 1.68
C GLY A 311 -2.58 9.90 2.86
N ILE A 312 -2.43 8.81 3.63
CA ILE A 312 -1.47 8.75 4.74
C ILE A 312 -0.23 7.96 4.33
N ASP A 313 0.96 8.52 4.56
CA ASP A 313 2.21 7.88 4.13
C ASP A 313 2.49 6.54 4.82
N LYS A 314 2.12 6.41 6.11
CA LYS A 314 2.24 5.19 6.91
C LYS A 314 1.07 5.09 7.89
N MET A 315 0.29 4.01 7.79
CA MET A 315 -0.88 3.73 8.66
C MET A 315 -0.61 3.87 10.16
N ARG A 316 0.63 3.56 10.60
CA ARG A 316 1.05 3.74 12.01
C ARG A 316 0.93 5.18 12.52
N ASN A 317 0.99 6.17 11.61
CA ASN A 317 0.91 7.59 11.95
C ASN A 317 -0.52 8.00 12.36
N ALA A 318 -1.54 7.17 12.09
CA ALA A 318 -2.90 7.32 12.61
C ALA A 318 -3.14 6.63 13.98
N ILE A 319 -2.19 5.82 14.49
CA ILE A 319 -2.34 5.15 15.79
C ILE A 319 -2.54 6.16 16.94
N PRO A 320 -1.73 7.22 17.10
CA PRO A 320 -1.88 8.16 18.21
C PRO A 320 -3.28 8.79 18.28
N SER A 321 -3.87 9.09 17.11
CA SER A 321 -5.22 9.62 16.94
C SER A 321 -6.33 8.71 17.47
N MET A 322 -6.11 7.39 17.46
CA MET A 322 -7.09 6.39 17.88
C MET A 322 -6.99 6.02 19.36
N LEU A 323 -5.82 6.17 20.00
CA LEU A 323 -5.59 5.81 21.41
C LEU A 323 -6.51 6.47 22.45
N PRO A 324 -7.11 7.67 22.24
CA PRO A 324 -8.16 8.18 23.13
C PRO A 324 -9.47 7.37 23.11
N TYR A 325 -9.68 6.56 22.07
CA TYR A 325 -10.94 5.84 21.80
C TYR A 325 -10.80 4.32 21.91
N VAL A 326 -9.58 3.79 21.83
CA VAL A 326 -9.25 2.36 21.96
C VAL A 326 -8.09 2.17 22.93
N LYS A 327 -8.11 1.11 23.73
CA LYS A 327 -7.01 0.76 24.66
C LYS A 327 -5.69 0.55 23.91
N ASN A 328 -5.76 0.02 22.69
CA ASN A 328 -4.59 -0.23 21.84
C ASN A 328 -5.00 -0.35 20.38
N MET A 329 -4.05 -0.13 19.48
CA MET A 329 -4.23 -0.33 18.04
C MET A 329 -2.96 -0.95 17.46
N LYS A 330 -3.10 -2.13 16.83
CA LYS A 330 -1.98 -2.91 16.28
C LYS A 330 -2.13 -3.07 14.78
N VAL A 331 -1.06 -2.76 14.04
CA VAL A 331 -0.95 -3.03 12.60
C VAL A 331 -0.25 -4.36 12.42
N TYR A 332 -0.94 -5.36 11.88
CA TYR A 332 -0.37 -6.66 11.55
C TYR A 332 -0.01 -6.70 10.07
N HIS A 333 1.28 -6.70 9.77
CA HIS A 333 1.79 -6.74 8.41
C HIS A 333 1.75 -8.16 7.83
N ARG A 334 1.51 -8.25 6.52
CA ARG A 334 1.73 -9.47 5.73
C ARG A 334 3.17 -9.96 5.96
N PRO A 335 3.40 -11.28 6.09
CA PRO A 335 4.74 -11.86 6.15
C PRO A 335 5.65 -11.36 5.02
N ASN A 336 6.95 -11.35 5.29
CA ASN A 336 7.93 -10.76 4.39
C ASN A 336 8.17 -11.67 3.17
N LYS A 337 9.04 -11.26 2.25
CA LYS A 337 9.29 -12.01 1.02
C LYS A 337 9.97 -13.37 1.27
N ALA A 338 10.86 -13.45 2.26
CA ALA A 338 11.60 -14.65 2.64
C ALA A 338 10.73 -15.65 3.45
N SER A 339 9.58 -15.22 3.97
CA SER A 339 8.59 -16.08 4.61
C SER A 339 8.16 -17.26 3.74
N SER A 340 7.86 -18.38 4.41
CA SER A 340 7.33 -19.58 3.77
C SER A 340 5.86 -19.41 3.34
N GLU A 341 5.36 -20.35 2.54
CA GLU A 341 3.92 -20.41 2.22
C GLU A 341 3.08 -20.58 3.50
N GLU A 342 3.54 -21.42 4.41
CA GLU A 342 2.89 -21.69 5.71
C GLU A 342 2.75 -20.43 6.58
N GLU A 343 3.74 -19.52 6.58
CA GLU A 343 3.63 -18.24 7.28
C GLU A 343 2.57 -17.33 6.64
N PHE A 344 2.45 -17.35 5.31
CA PHE A 344 1.43 -16.59 4.59
C PHE A 344 0.02 -17.15 4.83
N GLU A 345 -0.16 -18.47 4.80
CA GLU A 345 -1.44 -19.11 5.12
C GLU A 345 -1.86 -18.81 6.57
N LYS A 346 -0.94 -18.91 7.55
CA LYS A 346 -1.21 -18.50 8.94
C LYS A 346 -1.62 -17.04 9.08
N PHE A 347 -1.16 -16.16 8.19
CA PHE A 347 -1.59 -14.76 8.15
C PHE A 347 -3.04 -14.64 7.65
N GLU A 348 -3.43 -15.34 6.57
CA GLU A 348 -4.82 -15.36 6.11
C GLU A 348 -5.77 -16.08 7.10
N GLU A 349 -5.37 -17.21 7.70
CA GLU A 349 -6.11 -17.87 8.77
C GLU A 349 -6.37 -16.92 9.95
N ASN A 350 -5.37 -16.11 10.32
CA ASN A 350 -5.54 -15.11 11.37
C ASN A 350 -6.50 -13.98 10.96
N ILE A 351 -6.51 -13.56 9.68
CA ILE A 351 -7.52 -12.63 9.14
C ILE A 351 -8.92 -13.23 9.31
N ILE A 352 -9.14 -14.47 8.87
CA ILE A 352 -10.42 -15.18 9.00
C ILE A 352 -10.86 -15.30 10.46
N ARG A 353 -9.94 -15.68 11.35
CA ARG A 353 -10.19 -15.81 12.81
C ARG A 353 -10.55 -14.47 13.47
N LEU A 354 -10.00 -13.36 13.00
CA LEU A 354 -10.36 -12.02 13.46
C LEU A 354 -11.70 -11.57 12.86
N LEU A 355 -11.90 -11.82 11.57
CA LEU A 355 -13.17 -11.55 10.88
C LEU A 355 -14.34 -12.28 11.55
N GLY A 356 -14.16 -13.50 12.04
CA GLY A 356 -15.18 -14.21 12.83
C GLY A 356 -15.60 -13.55 14.15
N LYS A 357 -15.02 -12.40 14.53
CA LYS A 357 -15.37 -11.63 15.74
C LYS A 357 -15.96 -10.25 15.44
N HIS A 358 -15.46 -9.58 14.40
CA HIS A 358 -15.93 -8.28 13.92
C HIS A 358 -15.35 -8.01 12.52
N PRO A 359 -15.93 -7.08 11.73
CA PRO A 359 -15.30 -6.58 10.50
C PRO A 359 -13.86 -6.09 10.75
N VAL A 360 -12.95 -6.34 9.82
CA VAL A 360 -11.51 -6.09 9.99
C VAL A 360 -11.05 -5.02 9.01
N MET A 361 -10.42 -3.94 9.49
CA MET A 361 -9.77 -2.98 8.59
C MET A 361 -8.55 -3.65 7.93
N ALA A 362 -8.50 -3.59 6.61
CA ALA A 362 -7.40 -4.12 5.80
C ALA A 362 -6.92 -3.06 4.81
N THR A 363 -5.63 -3.10 4.50
CA THR A 363 -5.02 -2.31 3.43
C THR A 363 -4.44 -3.26 2.42
N ILE A 364 -4.75 -3.06 1.14
CA ILE A 364 -4.29 -3.89 0.01
C ILE A 364 -3.28 -3.14 -0.85
N GLU A 365 -2.43 -3.88 -1.57
CA GLU A 365 -1.62 -3.36 -2.69
C GLU A 365 -2.52 -3.30 -3.94
N ILE A 366 -2.72 -2.11 -4.51
CA ILE A 366 -3.45 -1.91 -5.78
C ILE A 366 -2.53 -2.27 -6.95
N VAL A 367 -2.97 -3.23 -7.76
CA VAL A 367 -2.28 -3.66 -8.99
C VAL A 367 -2.94 -3.00 -10.21
N PRO A 368 -2.24 -2.80 -11.34
CA PRO A 368 -2.80 -2.12 -12.52
C PRO A 368 -4.20 -2.60 -12.94
N SER A 369 -4.44 -3.90 -13.07
CA SER A 369 -5.76 -4.41 -13.50
C SER A 369 -6.92 -4.18 -12.51
N TYR A 370 -6.67 -3.67 -11.31
CA TYR A 370 -7.72 -3.39 -10.32
C TYR A 370 -8.60 -2.20 -10.72
N ASP A 371 -8.04 -1.20 -11.40
CA ASP A 371 -8.81 -0.02 -11.83
C ASP A 371 -9.48 -0.23 -13.19
N ASP A 372 -8.95 -1.15 -14.02
CA ASP A 372 -9.61 -1.64 -15.24
C ASP A 372 -10.78 -2.60 -14.96
N PHE A 373 -10.85 -3.16 -13.75
CA PHE A 373 -11.90 -4.10 -13.38
C PHE A 373 -13.21 -3.35 -13.10
N GLY A 374 -14.13 -3.37 -14.06
CA GLY A 374 -15.50 -2.92 -13.88
C GLY A 374 -16.19 -3.72 -12.78
N PHE A 375 -16.25 -3.17 -11.57
CA PHE A 375 -16.92 -3.78 -10.41
C PHE A 375 -18.46 -3.69 -10.54
N ASP A 376 -19.00 -4.12 -11.67
CA ASP A 376 -20.41 -3.91 -12.07
C ASP A 376 -21.39 -4.92 -11.43
N GLY A 377 -20.93 -5.70 -10.46
CA GLY A 377 -21.74 -6.73 -9.81
C GLY A 377 -21.02 -7.52 -8.72
N ASN A 378 -21.48 -8.75 -8.47
CA ASN A 378 -20.91 -9.69 -7.50
C ASN A 378 -19.71 -10.47 -8.07
N GLU A 379 -18.96 -9.88 -8.99
CA GLU A 379 -17.76 -10.52 -9.52
C GLU A 379 -16.59 -10.41 -8.54
N MET A 380 -15.69 -11.38 -8.58
CA MET A 380 -14.49 -11.41 -7.75
C MET A 380 -13.30 -10.94 -8.56
N PHE A 381 -12.70 -9.83 -8.15
CA PHE A 381 -11.47 -9.35 -8.76
C PHE A 381 -10.35 -10.40 -8.58
N LEU A 382 -9.79 -10.84 -9.70
CA LEU A 382 -8.70 -11.80 -9.80
C LEU A 382 -7.54 -11.11 -10.52
N PRO A 383 -6.42 -10.79 -9.85
CA PRO A 383 -5.28 -10.12 -10.48
C PRO A 383 -4.65 -11.03 -11.54
N SER A 384 -4.15 -10.43 -12.63
CA SER A 384 -3.47 -11.17 -13.68
C SER A 384 -2.12 -11.75 -13.20
N VAL A 385 -1.59 -12.71 -13.97
CA VAL A 385 -0.22 -13.21 -13.76
C VAL A 385 0.81 -12.08 -13.77
N SER A 386 0.66 -11.10 -14.66
CA SER A 386 1.55 -9.94 -14.74
C SER A 386 1.46 -9.04 -13.50
N ASP A 387 0.26 -8.81 -12.97
CA ASP A 387 0.05 -8.06 -11.72
C ASP A 387 0.76 -8.73 -10.54
N LEU A 388 0.70 -10.06 -10.45
CA LEU A 388 1.34 -10.83 -9.38
C LEU A 388 2.88 -10.78 -9.44
N TYR A 389 3.47 -10.57 -10.62
CA TYR A 389 4.89 -10.28 -10.78
C TYR A 389 5.21 -8.80 -10.53
N ILE A 390 4.42 -7.86 -11.05
CA ILE A 390 4.50 -6.41 -10.77
C ILE A 390 4.50 -6.15 -9.27
N ARG A 391 3.55 -6.73 -8.53
CA ARG A 391 3.46 -6.68 -7.06
C ARG A 391 4.70 -7.23 -6.35
N GLN A 392 5.50 -8.10 -6.97
CA GLN A 392 6.77 -8.57 -6.41
C GLN A 392 7.92 -7.59 -6.64
N MET A 393 7.88 -6.81 -7.72
CA MET A 393 8.94 -5.88 -8.14
C MET A 393 8.73 -4.43 -7.67
N GLU A 394 7.49 -3.97 -7.59
CA GLU A 394 7.13 -2.55 -7.43
C GLU A 394 6.60 -2.19 -6.03
N LYS A 395 6.73 -0.91 -5.67
CA LYS A 395 6.07 -0.26 -4.53
C LYS A 395 4.71 0.27 -5.02
N LEU A 396 3.72 -0.61 -5.03
CA LEU A 396 2.37 -0.30 -5.49
C LEU A 396 1.61 0.66 -4.56
N PRO A 397 0.63 1.41 -5.09
CA PRO A 397 -0.32 2.18 -4.28
C PRO A 397 -1.04 1.30 -3.26
N LEU A 398 -1.50 1.92 -2.17
CA LEU A 398 -2.21 1.24 -1.11
C LEU A 398 -3.63 1.79 -0.97
N HIS A 399 -4.61 0.90 -0.89
CA HIS A 399 -6.00 1.25 -0.64
C HIS A 399 -6.50 0.57 0.64
N SER A 400 -7.27 1.29 1.45
CA SER A 400 -7.80 0.77 2.71
C SER A 400 -9.30 0.55 2.62
N MET A 401 -9.76 -0.62 3.06
CA MET A 401 -11.17 -1.02 3.02
C MET A 401 -11.55 -1.89 4.23
N LEU A 402 -12.84 -1.98 4.52
CA LEU A 402 -13.34 -2.77 5.65
C LEU A 402 -13.74 -4.18 5.21
N LEU A 403 -12.98 -5.20 5.62
CA LEU A 403 -13.29 -6.60 5.37
C LEU A 403 -14.59 -7.01 6.10
N SER A 404 -15.60 -7.46 5.34
CA SER A 404 -16.96 -7.75 5.81
C SER A 404 -17.34 -9.24 5.75
N ALA A 405 -16.77 -10.00 4.80
CA ALA A 405 -17.10 -11.41 4.59
C ALA A 405 -15.91 -12.18 4.02
N HIS A 406 -15.98 -13.51 4.06
CA HIS A 406 -15.04 -14.39 3.35
C HIS A 406 -15.74 -15.62 2.79
N SER A 407 -15.14 -16.19 1.75
CA SER A 407 -15.47 -17.51 1.19
C SER A 407 -14.21 -18.38 1.16
N ILE A 408 -14.26 -19.53 0.47
CA ILE A 408 -13.05 -20.32 0.19
C ILE A 408 -12.07 -19.51 -0.66
N HIS A 409 -12.56 -18.87 -1.72
CA HIS A 409 -11.74 -18.22 -2.75
C HIS A 409 -11.60 -16.70 -2.59
N GLY A 410 -12.47 -16.04 -1.84
CA GLY A 410 -12.60 -14.59 -1.83
C GLY A 410 -12.68 -13.96 -0.44
N PHE A 411 -12.32 -12.69 -0.39
CA PHE A 411 -12.59 -11.77 0.70
C PHE A 411 -13.52 -10.65 0.19
N GLN A 412 -14.57 -10.31 0.95
CA GLN A 412 -15.45 -9.19 0.64
C GLN A 412 -15.03 -7.96 1.43
N PHE A 413 -14.97 -6.81 0.77
CA PHE A 413 -14.61 -5.53 1.36
C PHE A 413 -15.72 -4.50 1.12
N GLN A 414 -16.02 -3.68 2.12
CA GLN A 414 -16.75 -2.43 1.93
C GLN A 414 -15.75 -1.34 1.51
N ASP A 415 -15.93 -0.84 0.29
CA ASP A 415 -15.10 0.21 -0.31
C ASP A 415 -15.66 1.62 0.02
N SER A 416 -14.82 2.64 -0.09
CA SER A 416 -15.11 4.07 0.07
C SER A 416 -15.20 4.82 -1.27
N ASN A 417 -15.38 4.08 -2.37
CA ASN A 417 -15.52 4.59 -3.74
C ASN A 417 -16.99 4.61 -4.23
N GLY A 418 -17.96 4.84 -3.34
CA GLY A 418 -19.39 4.91 -3.69
C GLY A 418 -20.19 3.62 -3.49
N ALA A 419 -21.48 3.66 -3.84
CA ALA A 419 -22.42 2.54 -3.75
C ALA A 419 -22.44 1.68 -5.03
N ASP A 420 -22.01 2.31 -6.12
CA ASP A 420 -21.88 1.88 -7.50
C ASP A 420 -20.63 1.03 -7.76
N ARG A 421 -19.62 1.07 -6.88
CA ARG A 421 -18.49 0.12 -6.93
C ARG A 421 -18.87 -1.19 -6.23
N GLY A 422 -19.15 -2.22 -7.03
CA GLY A 422 -19.64 -3.51 -6.55
C GLY A 422 -21.11 -3.49 -6.20
N VAL A 423 -21.55 -4.41 -5.34
CA VAL A 423 -22.95 -4.49 -4.91
C VAL A 423 -23.15 -3.66 -3.64
N GLY A 424 -23.60 -2.41 -3.82
CA GLY A 424 -23.88 -1.50 -2.70
C GLY A 424 -22.62 -1.04 -1.98
N GLY A 425 -21.53 -0.81 -2.72
CA GLY A 425 -20.22 -0.45 -2.17
C GLY A 425 -19.45 -1.64 -1.58
N PHE A 426 -19.87 -2.89 -1.86
CA PHE A 426 -19.16 -4.10 -1.47
C PHE A 426 -18.57 -4.83 -2.69
N ILE A 427 -17.26 -5.07 -2.66
CA ILE A 427 -16.50 -5.75 -3.71
C ILE A 427 -15.90 -7.06 -3.20
N TRP A 428 -15.64 -8.01 -4.10
CA TRP A 428 -14.93 -9.26 -3.81
C TRP A 428 -13.53 -9.26 -4.43
N ILE A 429 -12.54 -9.76 -3.69
CA ILE A 429 -11.15 -9.87 -4.14
C ILE A 429 -10.63 -11.27 -3.82
N ALA A 430 -9.92 -11.87 -4.77
CA ALA A 430 -9.35 -13.21 -4.65
C ALA A 430 -8.33 -13.36 -3.50
N ARG A 431 -8.48 -14.43 -2.73
CA ARG A 431 -7.56 -14.90 -1.68
C ARG A 431 -6.29 -15.51 -2.27
N HIS A 432 -5.28 -15.74 -1.44
CA HIS A 432 -3.99 -16.36 -1.79
C HIS A 432 -3.14 -15.58 -2.83
N CYS A 433 -3.71 -14.58 -3.52
CA CYS A 433 -3.03 -13.61 -4.39
C CYS A 433 -2.11 -12.64 -3.64
N ARG A 434 -2.10 -12.70 -2.30
CA ARG A 434 -1.26 -11.92 -1.39
C ARG A 434 -1.45 -10.40 -1.48
N LEU A 435 -2.63 -9.92 -1.90
CA LEU A 435 -2.89 -8.47 -2.07
C LEU A 435 -2.97 -7.71 -0.74
N ILE A 436 -3.49 -8.33 0.33
CA ILE A 436 -3.55 -7.71 1.67
C ILE A 436 -2.12 -7.43 2.18
N LYS A 437 -1.81 -6.15 2.38
CA LYS A 437 -0.52 -5.64 2.86
C LYS A 437 -0.42 -5.67 4.38
N HIS A 438 -1.49 -5.27 5.05
CA HIS A 438 -1.63 -5.30 6.50
C HIS A 438 -3.11 -5.22 6.91
N ILE A 439 -3.39 -5.62 8.14
CA ILE A 439 -4.67 -5.42 8.80
C ILE A 439 -4.50 -4.63 10.10
N ILE A 440 -5.60 -4.10 10.63
CA ILE A 440 -5.63 -3.38 11.90
C ILE A 440 -6.51 -4.11 12.91
N LEU A 441 -5.99 -4.26 14.13
CA LEU A 441 -6.72 -4.73 15.29
C LEU A 441 -6.87 -3.60 16.31
N TYR A 442 -8.09 -3.41 16.79
CA TYR A 442 -8.41 -2.55 17.93
C TYR A 442 -8.53 -3.41 19.20
N GLU A 443 -7.97 -2.95 20.31
CA GLU A 443 -8.22 -3.48 21.65
C GLU A 443 -9.04 -2.44 22.44
N VAL A 444 -10.16 -2.83 23.04
CA VAL A 444 -11.19 -1.93 23.62
C VAL A 444 -11.83 -2.52 24.88
#